data_AF-A0A261SGM3-F1
#
_entry.id   AF-A0A261SGM3-F1
#
_cell.length_a   1.000
_cell.length_b   1.000
_cell.length_c   1.000
_cell.angle_alpha   90.00
_cell.angle_beta   90.00
_cell.angle_gamma   90.00
#
_symmetry.space_group_name_H-M   'P 1'
#
loop_
_entity.id
_entity.type
_entity.pdbx_description
1 polymer ?
#
loop_
_entity_poly.entity_id
_entity_poly.type
_entity_poly.pdbx_seq_one_letter_code
_entity_poly.pdbx_strand_id
1 'polypeptide(L)'
;MDAKQTAWATDRAPRARVLYCGFELNADGNQAARGLILNARHGIGLHELGKTLEAYMVPVEPWKGVKAEQAARAAAEDALWRAEQAGVLRKSHRGMTGAQVWKRVK
;
A
#
# COMPACT_ATOMS: atom_id res chain seq x y z
N MET A 1 -15.91 -6.19 14.93
CA MET A 1 -15.03 -6.21 13.74
C MET A 1 -15.59 -7.24 12.77
N ASP A 2 -15.71 -6.88 11.50
CA ASP A 2 -16.21 -7.76 10.43
C ASP A 2 -15.20 -8.90 10.17
N ALA A 3 -15.65 -10.10 9.78
CA ALA A 3 -14.79 -11.25 9.50
C ALA A 3 -13.74 -10.94 8.41
N LYS A 4 -14.09 -10.08 7.44
CA LYS A 4 -13.18 -9.63 6.36
C LYS A 4 -12.08 -8.70 6.87
N GLN A 5 -12.43 -7.81 7.80
CA GLN A 5 -11.45 -6.94 8.46
C GLN A 5 -10.48 -7.74 9.33
N THR A 6 -10.99 -8.78 10.00
CA THR A 6 -10.16 -9.67 10.83
C THR A 6 -9.18 -10.45 9.97
N ALA A 7 -9.63 -11.05 8.86
CA ALA A 7 -8.77 -11.79 7.94
C ALA A 7 -7.69 -10.91 7.30
N TRP A 8 -8.03 -9.67 6.93
CA TRP A 8 -7.08 -8.71 6.37
C TRP A 8 -6.05 -8.22 7.40
N ALA A 9 -6.45 -8.07 8.67
CA ALA A 9 -5.56 -7.72 9.78
C ALA A 9 -4.60 -8.86 10.14
N THR A 10 -5.06 -10.12 10.07
CA THR A 10 -4.30 -11.32 10.45
C THR A 10 -3.53 -11.98 9.31
N ASP A 11 -3.54 -11.41 8.11
CA ASP A 11 -2.76 -11.92 6.98
C ASP A 11 -1.26 -11.80 7.27
N ARG A 12 -0.72 -12.89 7.84
CA ARG A 12 0.64 -13.12 8.31
C ARG A 12 1.50 -13.85 7.29
N ALA A 13 1.00 -14.12 6.09
CA ALA A 13 1.80 -14.79 5.08
C ALA A 13 3.06 -13.94 4.79
N PRO A 14 4.26 -14.54 4.76
CA PRO A 14 5.47 -13.85 4.30
C PRO A 14 5.27 -13.57 2.81
N ARG A 15 4.70 -12.40 2.52
CA ARG A 15 4.57 -11.94 1.14
C ARG A 15 5.98 -11.65 0.65
N ALA A 16 6.29 -12.13 -0.55
CA ALA A 16 7.49 -11.75 -1.27
C ALA A 16 7.69 -10.23 -1.15
N ARG A 17 8.93 -9.80 -0.89
CA ARG A 17 9.28 -8.39 -0.78
C ARG A 17 8.77 -7.67 -2.04
N VAL A 18 7.85 -6.72 -1.86
CA VAL A 18 7.32 -5.94 -2.97
C VAL A 18 8.17 -4.69 -3.09
N LEU A 19 8.75 -4.50 -4.27
CA LEU A 19 9.53 -3.31 -4.59
C LEU A 19 8.65 -2.32 -5.36
N TYR A 20 8.56 -1.10 -4.84
CA TYR A 20 7.90 0.03 -5.45
C TYR A 20 8.99 0.95 -6.02
N CYS A 21 9.19 0.92 -7.33
CA CYS A 21 10.18 1.73 -8.04
C CYS A 21 11.62 1.60 -7.49
N GLY A 22 11.97 0.41 -7.00
CA GLY A 22 13.28 0.14 -6.39
C GLY A 22 13.39 0.39 -4.89
N PHE A 23 12.28 0.76 -4.23
CA PHE A 23 12.17 0.87 -2.78
C PHE A 23 11.34 -0.27 -2.21
N GLU A 24 11.70 -0.75 -1.03
CA GLU A 24 10.93 -1.70 -0.25
C GLU A 24 10.11 -0.95 0.80
N LEU A 25 8.81 -1.29 0.92
CA LEU A 25 8.03 -0.87 2.07
C LEU A 25 8.33 -1.80 3.24
N ASN A 26 8.93 -1.29 4.31
CA ASN A 26 9.29 -2.13 5.45
C ASN A 26 8.06 -2.68 6.20
N ALA A 27 8.29 -3.58 7.17
CA ALA A 27 7.22 -4.22 7.92
C ALA A 27 6.35 -3.21 8.70
N ASP A 28 6.97 -2.18 9.28
CA ASP A 28 6.27 -1.14 10.03
C ASP A 28 5.38 -0.30 9.12
N GLY A 29 5.83 0.01 7.90
CA GLY A 29 5.06 0.70 6.87
C GLY A 29 3.85 -0.12 6.43
N ASN A 30 4.01 -1.44 6.28
CA ASN A 30 2.88 -2.34 6.02
C ASN A 30 1.86 -2.33 7.17
N GLN A 31 2.32 -2.32 8.42
CA GLN A 31 1.45 -2.25 9.58
C GLN A 31 0.75 -0.88 9.68
N ALA A 32 1.46 0.21 9.40
CA ALA A 32 0.93 1.57 9.38
C ALA A 32 -0.15 1.72 8.31
N ALA A 33 0.09 1.25 7.09
CA ALA A 33 -0.90 1.23 6.01
C ALA A 33 -2.18 0.50 6.46
N ARG A 34 -2.01 -0.66 7.11
CA ARG A 34 -3.12 -1.45 7.63
C ARG A 34 -3.94 -0.71 8.68
N GLY A 35 -3.26 -0.15 9.68
CA GLY A 35 -3.90 0.61 10.75
C GLY A 35 -4.69 1.80 10.20
N LEU A 36 -4.10 2.55 9.27
CA LEU A 36 -4.75 3.69 8.64
C LEU A 36 -6.02 3.30 7.87
N ILE A 37 -5.92 2.30 7.00
CA ILE A 37 -7.05 1.84 6.19
C ILE A 37 -8.20 1.31 7.07
N LEU A 38 -7.90 0.55 8.13
CA LEU A 38 -8.93 0.00 9.02
C LEU A 38 -9.61 1.08 9.88
N ASN A 39 -8.86 2.11 10.27
CA ASN A 39 -9.39 3.19 11.11
C ASN A 39 -10.08 4.31 10.32
N ALA A 40 -9.94 4.32 8.98
CA ALA A 40 -10.52 5.32 8.12
C ALA A 40 -12.05 5.16 7.99
N ARG A 41 -12.81 5.78 8.92
CA ARG A 41 -14.29 5.76 8.95
C ARG A 41 -14.94 6.29 7.66
N HIS A 42 -14.29 7.20 6.96
CA HIS A 42 -14.78 7.83 5.73
C HIS A 42 -13.96 7.47 4.48
N GLY A 43 -13.09 6.44 4.58
CA GLY A 43 -12.06 6.16 3.58
C GLY A 43 -10.80 7.01 3.79
N ILE A 44 -9.68 6.58 3.20
CA ILE A 44 -8.39 7.27 3.26
C ILE A 44 -7.96 7.67 1.84
N GLY A 45 -7.48 8.90 1.71
CA GLY A 45 -7.00 9.41 0.43
C GLY A 45 -5.63 8.84 0.07
N LEU A 46 -5.38 8.63 -1.23
CA LEU A 46 -4.07 8.20 -1.73
C LEU A 46 -2.92 9.10 -1.28
N HIS A 47 -3.12 10.41 -1.34
CA HIS A 47 -2.09 11.38 -0.96
C HIS A 47 -1.72 11.27 0.52
N GLU A 48 -2.73 11.15 1.39
CA GLU A 48 -2.54 11.01 2.84
C GLU A 48 -1.80 9.71 3.17
N LEU A 49 -2.27 8.58 2.62
CA LEU A 49 -1.62 7.30 2.82
C LEU A 49 -0.19 7.30 2.26
N GLY A 50 0.03 7.81 1.05
CA GLY A 50 1.35 7.92 0.43
C GLY A 50 2.32 8.74 1.28
N LYS A 51 1.89 9.88 1.81
CA LYS A 51 2.71 10.71 2.70
C LYS A 51 3.09 9.99 3.99
N THR A 52 2.20 9.18 4.57
CA THR A 52 2.57 8.36 5.73
C THR A 52 3.58 7.28 5.36
N LEU A 53 3.42 6.62 4.20
CA LEU A 53 4.28 5.52 3.79
C LEU A 53 5.68 5.95 3.35
N GLU A 54 5.88 7.22 2.99
CA GLU A 54 7.17 7.76 2.57
C GLU A 54 8.29 7.50 3.59
N ALA A 55 8.01 7.68 4.88
CA ALA A 55 8.97 7.45 5.97
C ALA A 55 9.39 5.98 6.13
N TYR A 56 8.66 5.05 5.52
CA TYR A 56 8.87 3.61 5.63
C TYR A 56 9.45 3.00 4.35
N MET A 57 9.77 3.83 3.36
CA MET A 57 10.40 3.40 2.12
C MET A 57 11.91 3.24 2.30
N VAL A 58 12.37 2.00 2.19
CA VAL A 58 13.78 1.64 2.27
C VAL A 58 14.35 1.50 0.86
N PRO A 59 15.40 2.24 0.48
CA PRO A 59 16.00 2.08 -0.83
C PRO A 59 16.69 0.72 -0.94
N VAL A 60 16.36 -0.04 -1.98
CA VAL A 60 17.04 -1.32 -2.31
C VAL A 60 17.88 -1.13 -3.57
N GLU A 61 17.21 -0.77 -4.67
CA GLU A 61 17.83 -0.36 -5.93
C GLU A 61 16.92 0.66 -6.62
N PRO A 62 16.83 1.90 -6.10
CA PRO A 62 15.97 2.94 -6.65
C PRO A 62 16.20 3.15 -8.14
N TRP A 63 15.13 3.23 -8.92
CA TRP A 63 15.24 3.60 -10.32
C TRP A 63 15.82 5.02 -10.45
N LYS A 64 16.55 5.27 -11.52
CA LYS A 64 17.22 6.55 -11.75
C LYS A 64 16.22 7.71 -11.70
N GLY A 65 16.45 8.64 -10.76
CA GLY A 65 15.61 9.83 -10.58
C GLY A 65 14.34 9.61 -9.76
N VAL A 66 14.07 8.38 -9.29
CA VAL A 66 12.91 8.09 -8.44
C VAL A 66 13.21 8.44 -6.99
N LYS A 67 12.24 9.09 -6.34
CA LYS A 67 12.27 9.42 -4.91
C LYS A 67 11.35 8.52 -4.09
N ALA A 68 11.59 8.46 -2.78
CA ALA A 68 10.77 7.74 -1.82
C ALA A 68 9.28 8.12 -1.91
N GLU A 69 8.95 9.40 -2.11
CA GLU A 69 7.59 9.90 -2.32
C GLU A 69 6.84 9.17 -3.46
N GLN A 70 7.52 8.97 -4.60
CA GLN A 70 6.93 8.30 -5.76
C GLN A 70 6.71 6.81 -5.51
N ALA A 71 7.66 6.16 -4.83
CA ALA A 71 7.50 4.78 -4.38
C ALA A 71 6.35 4.65 -3.37
N ALA A 72 6.25 5.59 -2.43
CA ALA A 72 5.21 5.64 -1.41
C ALA A 72 3.81 5.82 -1.99
N ARG A 73 3.67 6.67 -3.01
CA ARG A 73 2.43 6.77 -3.78
C ARG A 73 2.06 5.42 -4.43
N ALA A 74 3.00 4.76 -5.10
CA ALA A 74 2.75 3.46 -5.72
C ALA A 74 2.34 2.39 -4.69
N ALA A 75 2.98 2.39 -3.52
CA ALA A 75 2.60 1.49 -2.42
C ALA A 75 1.22 1.78 -1.85
N ALA A 76 0.87 3.06 -1.72
CA ALA A 76 -0.45 3.49 -1.28
C ALA A 76 -1.56 3.10 -2.29
N GLU A 77 -1.31 3.23 -3.59
CA GLU A 77 -2.23 2.78 -4.64
C GLU A 77 -2.48 1.26 -4.55
N ASP A 78 -1.42 0.46 -4.39
CA ASP A 78 -1.53 -1.00 -4.21
C ASP A 78 -2.27 -1.36 -2.91
N ALA A 79 -1.96 -0.70 -1.79
CA ALA A 79 -2.61 -0.94 -0.50
C ALA A 79 -4.12 -0.65 -0.55
N LEU A 80 -4.51 0.48 -1.16
CA LEU A 80 -5.92 0.84 -1.36
C LEU A 80 -6.64 -0.17 -2.26
N TRP A 81 -6.03 -0.52 -3.39
CA TRP A 81 -6.61 -1.51 -4.30
C TRP A 81 -6.83 -2.86 -3.61
N ARG A 82 -5.86 -3.35 -2.83
CA ARG A 82 -6.00 -4.60 -2.05
C ARG A 82 -7.10 -4.51 -1.00
N ALA A 83 -7.22 -3.37 -0.32
CA ALA A 83 -8.27 -3.15 0.66
C ALA A 83 -9.67 -3.12 0.02
N GLU A 84 -9.80 -2.56 -1.19
CA GLU A 84 -11.03 -2.63 -1.98
C GLU A 84 -11.35 -4.06 -2.43
N GLN A 85 -10.35 -4.82 -2.94
CA GLN A 85 -10.54 -6.23 -3.33
C GLN A 85 -10.95 -7.11 -2.14
N ALA A 86 -10.42 -6.83 -0.95
CA ALA A 86 -10.77 -7.52 0.29
C ALA A 86 -12.15 -7.10 0.86
N GLY A 87 -12.79 -6.07 0.29
CA GLY A 87 -14.04 -5.50 0.81
C GLY A 87 -13.88 -4.74 2.13
N VAL A 88 -12.65 -4.34 2.48
CA VAL A 88 -12.35 -3.52 3.67
C VAL A 88 -12.71 -2.06 3.40
N LEU A 89 -12.45 -1.57 2.19
CA LEU A 89 -12.91 -0.27 1.71
C LEU A 89 -14.12 -0.45 0.78
N ARG A 90 -15.10 0.45 0.87
CA ARG A 90 -16.18 0.52 -0.13
C ARG A 90 -15.58 1.02 -1.45
N LYS A 91 -15.95 0.40 -2.58
CA LYS A 91 -15.52 0.81 -3.92
C LYS A 91 -15.73 2.32 -4.10
N SER A 92 -14.66 3.07 -4.15
CA SER A 92 -14.71 4.50 -4.46
C SER A 92 -14.82 4.64 -5.97
N HIS A 93 -15.94 5.13 -6.50
CA HIS A 93 -16.05 5.57 -7.90
C HIS A 93 -15.24 6.88 -8.15
N ARG A 94 -13.97 6.90 -7.77
CA ARG A 94 -13.01 7.97 -8.06
C ARG A 94 -11.65 7.36 -8.43
N GLY A 95 -11.57 6.89 -9.68
CA GLY A 95 -10.38 7.06 -10.52
C GLY A 95 -9.04 6.48 -10.06
N MET A 96 -8.99 5.45 -9.21
CA MET A 96 -7.73 4.79 -8.85
C MET A 96 -7.68 3.36 -9.36
N THR A 97 -7.47 3.25 -10.66
CA THR A 97 -6.92 2.04 -11.28
C THR A 97 -5.49 1.86 -10.78
N GLY A 98 -5.28 0.92 -9.84
CA GLY A 98 -3.99 0.32 -9.51
C GLY A 98 -3.40 -0.50 -10.68
N ALA A 99 -3.55 -0.01 -11.90
CA ALA A 99 -3.03 -0.62 -13.09
C ALA A 99 -1.70 0.06 -13.41
N GLN A 100 -0.63 -0.74 -13.47
CA GLN A 100 0.73 -0.41 -13.91
C GLN A 100 1.75 0.03 -12.84
N VAL A 101 2.01 -0.81 -11.84
CA VAL A 101 3.36 -0.84 -11.22
C VAL A 101 3.84 -2.29 -11.12
N TRP A 102 3.96 -2.96 -12.27
CA TRP A 102 4.51 -4.30 -12.35
C TRP A 102 5.88 -4.27 -13.02
N LYS A 103 6.93 -4.52 -12.25
CA LYS A 103 8.10 -5.24 -12.77
C LYS A 103 8.40 -6.37 -11.77
N ARG A 104 7.89 -7.57 -12.07
CA ARG A 104 8.39 -8.82 -11.48
C ARG A 104 9.89 -8.86 -11.79
N VAL A 105 10.74 -8.73 -10.77
CA VAL A 105 12.13 -9.17 -10.90
C VAL A 105 12.08 -10.69 -10.76
N LYS A 106 12.43 -11.39 -11.85
CA LYS A 106 12.62 -12.85 -11.87
C LYS A 106 13.90 -13.21 -11.14
#